data_AF-A0A432QMR6-F1
#
_entry.id   AF-A0A432QMR6-F1
#
_cell.length_a   1.000
_cell.length_b   1.000
_cell.length_c   1.000
_cell.angle_alpha   90.00
_cell.angle_beta   90.00
_cell.angle_gamma   90.00
#
_symmetry.space_group_name_H-M   'P 1'
#
loop_
_entity.id
_entity.type
_entity.pdbx_description
1 polymer ?
#
loop_
_entity_poly.entity_id
_entity_poly.type
_entity_poly.pdbx_seq_one_letter_code
_entity_poly.pdbx_strand_id
1 'polypeptide(L)'
;KTGGGEDIAREFDLPFLGAVPMDPKVVIAGDDGVPYLSSDAKSPATEAFSKVVESVELRLPPVAAPASIQMADTDSESSCGCGGGGCDPDKCDC
;
A
#
# COMPACT_ATOMS: atom_id res chain seq x y z
N LYS A 1 -0.18 22.19 2.54
CA LYS A 1 -1.65 22.27 2.36
C LYS A 1 -2.24 20.95 2.84
N THR A 2 -3.23 20.99 3.71
CA THR A 2 -3.89 19.82 4.30
C THR A 2 -5.40 19.97 4.09
N GLY A 3 -6.15 18.86 4.05
CA GLY A 3 -7.62 18.90 4.00
C GLY A 3 -8.27 18.77 2.62
N GLY A 4 -7.51 18.77 1.52
CA GLY A 4 -8.10 18.68 0.17
C GLY A 4 -8.97 17.43 -0.05
N GLY A 5 -8.62 16.29 0.55
CA GLY A 5 -9.45 15.08 0.50
C GLY A 5 -10.74 15.19 1.33
N GLU A 6 -10.71 15.92 2.44
CA GLU A 6 -11.89 16.15 3.28
C GLU A 6 -12.86 17.12 2.60
N ASP A 7 -12.34 18.17 1.96
CA ASP A 7 -13.15 19.13 1.22
C ASP A 7 -13.89 18.47 0.05
N ILE A 8 -13.21 17.60 -0.70
CA ILE A 8 -13.82 16.82 -1.79
C ILE A 8 -14.85 15.83 -1.24
N ALA A 9 -14.57 15.14 -0.14
CA ALA A 9 -15.55 14.24 0.47
C ALA A 9 -16.84 15.00 0.84
N ARG A 10 -16.72 16.22 1.37
CA ARG A 10 -17.86 17.09 1.67
C ARG A 10 -18.61 17.56 0.41
N GLU A 11 -17.89 17.87 -0.66
CA GLU A 11 -18.48 18.31 -1.94
C GLU A 11 -19.36 17.22 -2.58
N PHE A 12 -18.93 15.96 -2.49
CA PHE A 12 -19.66 14.82 -3.05
C PHE A 12 -20.61 14.13 -2.05
N ASP A 13 -20.81 14.71 -0.86
CA ASP A 13 -21.60 14.12 0.23
C ASP A 13 -21.17 12.67 0.55
N LEU A 14 -19.86 12.44 0.52
CA LEU A 14 -19.23 11.17 0.83
C LEU A 14 -18.73 11.15 2.28
N PRO A 15 -18.83 10.01 2.98
CA PRO A 15 -18.29 9.89 4.32
C PRO A 15 -16.77 10.00 4.30
N PHE A 16 -16.23 10.97 5.05
CA PHE A 16 -14.80 11.08 5.24
C PHE A 16 -14.29 9.97 6.17
N LEU A 17 -13.35 9.18 5.70
CA LEU A 17 -12.83 8.00 6.41
C LEU A 17 -11.62 8.30 7.30
N GLY A 18 -10.94 9.43 7.05
CA GLY A 18 -9.78 9.87 7.83
C GLY A 18 -8.68 10.48 6.96
N ALA A 19 -7.66 11.01 7.62
CA ALA A 19 -6.47 11.57 6.98
C ALA A 19 -5.22 10.81 7.44
N VAL A 20 -4.43 10.32 6.49
CA VAL A 20 -3.12 9.73 6.76
C VAL A 20 -2.05 10.81 6.59
N PRO A 21 -1.24 11.13 7.62
CA PRO A 21 -0.16 12.10 7.50
C PRO A 21 0.95 11.57 6.58
N MET A 22 1.66 12.49 5.91
CA MET A 22 2.83 12.14 5.10
C MET A 22 3.96 11.63 6.00
N ASP A 23 4.30 10.34 5.85
CA ASP A 23 5.41 9.69 6.54
C ASP A 23 6.44 9.24 5.50
N PRO A 24 7.71 9.72 5.55
CA PRO A 24 8.76 9.34 4.60
C PRO A 24 8.97 7.83 4.48
N LYS A 25 8.68 7.08 5.55
CA LYS A 25 8.80 5.63 5.57
C LYS A 25 7.85 4.94 4.59
N VAL A 26 6.72 5.58 4.25
CA VAL A 26 5.77 5.06 3.25
C VAL A 26 6.41 5.03 1.86
N VAL A 27 7.24 6.03 1.53
CA VAL A 27 7.95 6.08 0.23
C VAL A 27 9.01 4.99 0.18
N ILE A 28 9.85 4.91 1.21
CA ILE A 28 10.92 3.91 1.32
C ILE A 28 10.35 2.48 1.25
N ALA A 29 9.29 2.22 2.02
CA ALA A 29 8.58 0.95 2.01
C ALA A 29 7.97 0.59 0.64
N GLY A 30 7.53 1.59 -0.12
CA GLY A 30 7.03 1.41 -1.48
C GLY A 30 8.12 0.98 -2.46
N ASP A 31 9.30 1.57 -2.35
CA ASP A 31 10.46 1.23 -3.19
C ASP A 31 11.09 -0.11 -2.80
N ASP A 32 11.14 -0.43 -1.50
CA ASP A 32 11.72 -1.67 -0.96
C ASP A 32 10.80 -2.90 -1.15
N GLY A 33 9.54 -2.70 -1.56
CA GLY A 33 8.55 -3.77 -1.71
C GLY A 33 8.05 -4.38 -0.40
N VAL A 34 8.41 -3.78 0.74
CA VAL A 34 8.01 -4.24 2.09
C VAL A 34 6.99 -3.26 2.65
N PRO A 35 5.70 -3.62 2.73
CA PRO A 35 4.67 -2.69 3.15
C PRO A 35 4.78 -2.35 4.63
N TYR A 36 4.90 -1.05 4.88
CA TYR A 36 5.06 -0.48 6.21
C TYR A 36 3.74 -0.29 6.95
N LEU A 37 2.66 0.05 6.24
CA LEU A 37 1.35 0.36 6.82
C LEU A 37 0.63 -0.86 7.42
N SER A 38 1.02 -2.07 7.04
CA SER A 38 0.52 -3.35 7.57
C SER A 38 1.46 -3.99 8.59
N SER A 39 2.56 -3.32 8.96
CA SER A 39 3.53 -3.81 9.96
C SER A 39 3.14 -3.40 11.37
N ASP A 40 3.75 -4.03 12.38
CA ASP A 40 3.60 -3.66 13.81
C ASP A 40 4.33 -2.34 14.18
N ALA A 41 4.82 -1.60 13.20
CA ALA A 41 5.49 -0.33 13.42
C ALA A 41 4.50 0.70 13.98
N LYS A 42 4.90 1.40 15.05
CA LYS A 42 4.10 2.47 15.66
C LYS A 42 4.51 3.82 15.08
N SER A 43 3.67 4.36 14.21
CA SER A 43 3.80 5.71 13.66
C SER A 43 2.44 6.40 13.52
N PRO A 44 2.41 7.74 13.46
CA PRO A 44 1.17 8.48 13.20
C PRO A 44 0.47 8.06 11.90
N ALA A 45 1.22 7.63 10.87
CA ALA A 45 0.66 7.15 9.63
C ALA A 45 0.04 5.75 9.76
N THR A 46 0.72 4.83 10.44
CA THR A 46 0.19 3.48 10.70
C THR A 46 -1.08 3.52 11.55
N GLU A 47 -1.11 4.32 12.62
CA GLU A 47 -2.27 4.47 13.49
C GLU A 47 -3.45 5.12 12.77
N ALA A 48 -3.19 6.14 11.95
CA ALA A 48 -4.22 6.77 11.13
C ALA A 48 -4.78 5.81 10.08
N PHE A 49 -3.91 5.01 9.45
CA PHE A 49 -4.31 4.02 8.46
C PHE A 49 -5.18 2.92 9.08
N SER A 50 -4.83 2.38 10.26
CA SER A 50 -5.65 1.39 10.96
C SER A 50 -7.07 1.90 11.25
N LYS A 51 -7.22 3.17 11.64
CA LYS A 51 -8.53 3.79 11.86
C LYS A 51 -9.35 3.90 10.56
N VAL A 52 -8.68 4.19 9.45
CA VAL A 52 -9.34 4.22 8.13
C VAL A 52 -9.84 2.82 7.77
N VAL A 53 -9.02 1.77 7.97
CA VAL A 53 -9.42 0.38 7.71
C VAL A 53 -10.63 -0.01 8.55
N GLU A 54 -10.61 0.28 9.86
CA GLU A 54 -11.75 0.03 10.76
C GLU A 54 -13.02 0.74 10.25
N SER A 55 -12.89 1.99 9.79
CA SER A 55 -14.02 2.75 9.25
C SER A 55 -14.60 2.14 7.97
N VAL A 56 -13.78 1.45 7.18
CA VAL A 56 -14.18 0.73 5.97
C VAL A 56 -14.87 -0.58 6.34
N GLU A 57 -14.28 -1.36 7.25
CA GLU A 57 -14.85 -2.61 7.75
C GLU A 57 -16.25 -2.43 8.34
N LEU A 58 -16.47 -1.35 9.10
CA LEU A 58 -17.78 -1.02 9.67
C LEU A 58 -18.84 -0.69 8.61
N ARG A 59 -18.43 -0.28 7.40
CA ARG A 59 -19.32 0.19 6.33
C ARG A 59 -19.55 -0.84 5.23
N LEU A 60 -18.69 -1.85 5.10
CA LEU A 60 -18.92 -2.93 4.14
C LEU A 60 -20.05 -3.86 4.63
N PRO A 61 -20.96 -4.30 3.73
CA PRO A 61 -21.76 -5.50 4.00
C PRO A 61 -20.80 -6.69 4.19
N PRO A 62 -21.21 -7.78 4.88
CA PRO A 62 -20.36 -8.95 5.09
C PRO A 62 -20.05 -9.65 3.75
N VAL A 63 -19.06 -9.15 3.04
CA VAL A 63 -18.35 -9.84 1.97
C VAL A 63 -17.38 -10.78 2.67
N ALA A 64 -17.29 -12.01 2.16
CA ALA A 64 -16.41 -13.05 2.69
C ALA A 64 -15.02 -12.47 3.05
N ALA A 65 -14.48 -12.91 4.18
CA ALA A 65 -13.23 -12.39 4.74
C ALA A 65 -12.17 -12.16 3.66
N PRO A 66 -11.44 -11.04 3.71
CA PRO A 66 -10.42 -10.75 2.71
C PRO A 66 -9.47 -11.92 2.63
N ALA A 67 -9.29 -12.47 1.43
CA ALA A 67 -8.28 -13.48 1.19
C ALA A 67 -6.96 -12.94 1.72
N SER A 68 -6.29 -13.72 2.58
CA SER A 68 -4.99 -13.36 3.13
C SER A 68 -4.05 -13.02 1.97
N ILE A 69 -3.73 -11.73 1.83
CA ILE A 69 -2.71 -11.28 0.89
C ILE A 69 -1.41 -11.85 1.41
N GLN A 70 -0.94 -12.92 0.77
CA GLN A 70 0.41 -13.42 1.01
C GLN A 70 1.35 -12.40 0.36
N MET A 71 1.92 -11.54 1.20
CA MET A 71 3.03 -10.69 0.81
C MET A 71 4.22 -11.62 0.61
N ALA A 72 4.77 -11.57 -0.60
CA ALA A 72 5.67 -12.57 -1.17
C ALA A 72 6.72 -13.07 -0.18
N ASP A 73 6.72 -14.39 -0.02
CA ASP A 73 7.87 -15.26 0.16
C ASP A 73 9.16 -14.56 -0.31
N THR A 74 10.04 -14.35 0.67
CA THR A 74 11.38 -13.79 0.53
C THR A 74 12.34 -14.83 -0.02
N ASP A 75 11.93 -15.58 -1.03
CA ASP A 75 12.80 -16.56 -1.71
C ASP A 75 12.34 -16.74 -3.17
N SER A 76 13.29 -16.53 -4.08
CA SER A 76 13.26 -16.88 -5.51
C SER A 76 12.66 -15.87 -6.51
N GLU A 77 13.60 -15.06 -7.01
CA GLU A 77 13.75 -14.63 -8.41
C GLU A 77 12.82 -13.50 -8.89
N SER A 78 13.42 -12.31 -8.91
CA SER A 78 13.01 -11.13 -9.68
C SER A 78 12.53 -11.53 -11.08
N SER A 79 11.21 -11.67 -11.25
CA SER A 79 10.58 -11.86 -12.56
C SER A 79 10.51 -10.52 -13.28
N CYS A 80 11.68 -10.04 -13.70
CA CYS A 80 11.78 -9.02 -14.73
C CYS A 80 11.40 -9.68 -16.06
N GLY A 81 10.28 -9.25 -16.64
CA GLY A 81 9.79 -9.75 -17.91
C GLY A 81 10.73 -9.39 -19.06
N CYS A 82 11.55 -10.35 -19.47
CA CYS A 82 12.23 -10.36 -20.76
C CYS A 82 11.95 -11.72 -21.41
N GLY A 83 11.33 -11.69 -22.59
CA GLY A 83 10.96 -12.90 -23.31
C GLY A 83 12.18 -13.73 -23.69
N GLY A 84 12.24 -14.96 -23.20
CA GLY A 84 12.84 -16.14 -23.84
C GLY A 84 14.33 -16.14 -24.22
N GLY A 85 15.08 -15.05 -24.05
CA GLY A 85 16.51 -14.98 -24.28
C GLY A 85 17.21 -14.42 -23.04
N GLY A 86 18.09 -15.20 -22.43
CA GLY A 86 18.80 -14.81 -21.21
C GLY A 86 19.68 -13.58 -21.38
N CYS A 87 19.78 -12.77 -20.33
CA CYS A 87 20.67 -11.60 -20.26
C CYS A 87 22.10 -12.05 -19.94
N ASP A 88 23.03 -11.75 -20.85
CA ASP A 88 24.46 -12.03 -20.69
C ASP A 88 25.15 -10.74 -20.18
N PRO A 89 25.62 -10.68 -18.92
CA PRO A 89 26.08 -9.45 -18.28
C PRO A 89 27.37 -8.86 -18.88
N ASP A 90 28.11 -9.65 -19.67
CA ASP A 90 29.30 -9.18 -20.39
C ASP A 90 28.98 -8.60 -21.77
N LYS A 91 27.73 -8.74 -22.25
CA LYS A 91 27.35 -8.28 -23.59
C LYS A 91 26.49 -7.04 -23.65
N CYS A 92 26.04 -6.48 -22.51
CA CYS A 92 25.24 -5.25 -22.46
C CYS A 92 24.27 -5.10 -23.65
N ASP A 93 23.52 -6.16 -23.95
CA ASP A 93 22.46 -6.15 -24.95
C ASP A 93 21.14 -6.28 -24.17
N CYS A 94 20.68 -5.11 -23.69
CA CYS A 94 19.31 -4.84 -23.25
C CYS A 94 18.73 -3.75 -24.17
#